data_AF-A0A950HWW9-F1
#
_entry.id   AF-A0A950HWW9-F1
#
_cell.length_a   1.000
_cell.length_b   1.000
_cell.length_c   1.000
_cell.angle_alpha   90.00
_cell.angle_beta   90.00
_cell.angle_gamma   90.00
#
_symmetry.space_group_name_H-M   'P 1'
#
loop_
_entity.id
_entity.type
_entity.pdbx_description
1 polymer ?
#
loop_
_entity_poly.entity_id
_entity_poly.type
_entity_poly.pdbx_seq_one_letter_code
_entity_poly.pdbx_strand_id
1 'polypeptide(L)'
;MKAGAEFAAAMGVSRQGAQKQLNLACADQLVAIQDNPRNIRSPLYELTQAGKAAYEAAMALHVRWANALTRGVASSDLQTALNVLRDGRALRACRA
;
A
#
# COMPACT_ATOMS: atom_id res chain seq x y z
N MET A 1 -9.45 -8.45 -4.07
CA MET A 1 -8.68 -9.38 -3.22
C MET A 1 -7.28 -9.52 -3.79
N LYS A 2 -6.23 -9.60 -2.96
CA LYS A 2 -4.83 -9.75 -3.43
C LYS A 2 -4.08 -10.76 -2.57
N ALA A 3 -3.07 -11.40 -3.14
CA ALA A 3 -2.16 -12.26 -2.39
C ALA A 3 -1.09 -11.45 -1.64
N GLY A 4 -0.53 -11.99 -0.56
CA GLY A 4 0.48 -11.29 0.25
C GLY A 4 1.72 -10.83 -0.54
N ALA A 5 2.16 -11.62 -1.53
CA ALA A 5 3.26 -11.26 -2.42
C ALA A 5 2.94 -10.04 -3.32
N GLU A 6 1.69 -9.92 -3.77
CA GLU A 6 1.24 -8.77 -4.57
C GLU A 6 1.17 -7.50 -3.72
N PHE A 7 0.79 -7.61 -2.43
CA PHE A 7 0.90 -6.50 -1.48
C PHE A 7 2.35 -6.06 -1.27
N ALA A 8 3.26 -7.01 -1.06
CA ALA A 8 4.68 -6.71 -0.87
C ALA A 8 5.25 -5.94 -2.07
N ALA A 9 4.96 -6.39 -3.29
CA ALA A 9 5.39 -5.75 -4.52
C ALA A 9 4.79 -4.35 -4.67
N ALA A 10 3.48 -4.19 -4.45
CA ALA A 10 2.81 -2.89 -4.57
C ALA A 10 3.29 -1.86 -3.53
N MET A 11 3.60 -2.31 -2.33
CA MET A 11 4.03 -1.44 -1.22
C MET A 11 5.55 -1.20 -1.20
N GLY A 12 6.32 -1.91 -2.03
CA GLY A 12 7.79 -1.82 -2.02
C GLY A 12 8.41 -2.31 -0.71
N VAL A 13 7.80 -3.30 -0.05
CA VAL A 13 8.27 -3.88 1.21
C VAL A 13 8.67 -5.35 1.03
N SER A 14 9.44 -5.90 1.97
CA SER A 14 9.76 -7.34 1.94
C SER A 14 8.51 -8.19 2.13
N ARG A 15 8.54 -9.44 1.63
CA ARG A 15 7.43 -10.39 1.83
C ARG A 15 7.13 -10.61 3.31
N GLN A 16 8.16 -10.73 4.14
CA GLN A 16 8.02 -10.87 5.59
C GLN A 16 7.39 -9.62 6.22
N GLY A 17 7.80 -8.42 5.77
CA GLY A 17 7.22 -7.16 6.21
C GLY A 17 5.73 -7.06 5.86
N ALA A 18 5.35 -7.37 4.62
CA ALA A 18 3.96 -7.43 4.20
C ALA A 18 3.15 -8.45 5.02
N GLN A 19 3.68 -9.65 5.22
CA GLN A 19 2.99 -10.68 6.00
C GLN A 19 2.79 -10.24 7.47
N LYS A 20 3.78 -9.57 8.07
CA LYS A 20 3.63 -9.01 9.42
C LYS A 20 2.48 -8.01 9.51
N GLN A 21 2.38 -7.11 8.52
CA GLN A 21 1.29 -6.12 8.47
C GLN A 21 -0.08 -6.78 8.24
N LEU A 22 -0.16 -7.76 7.34
CA LEU A 22 -1.39 -8.51 7.08
C LEU A 22 -1.85 -9.30 8.32
N ASN A 23 -0.93 -9.92 9.05
CA ASN A 23 -1.25 -10.63 10.28
C ASN A 23 -1.84 -9.69 11.34
N LEU A 24 -1.27 -8.49 11.53
CA LEU A 24 -1.82 -7.48 12.44
C LEU A 24 -3.21 -7.03 11.98
N ALA A 25 -3.38 -6.70 10.70
CA ALA A 25 -4.68 -6.29 10.17
C ALA A 25 -5.75 -7.39 10.27
N CYS A 26 -5.37 -8.67 10.21
CA CYS A 26 -6.28 -9.78 10.47
C CYS A 26 -6.63 -9.92 11.95
N ALA A 27 -5.64 -9.77 12.85
CA ALA A 27 -5.86 -9.78 14.29
C ALA A 27 -6.82 -8.66 14.73
N ASP A 28 -6.70 -7.49 14.10
CA ASP A 28 -7.56 -6.33 14.33
C ASP A 28 -8.89 -6.40 13.55
N GLN A 29 -9.16 -7.51 12.85
CA GLN A 29 -10.38 -7.73 12.05
C GLN A 29 -10.62 -6.69 10.93
N LEU A 30 -9.58 -5.97 10.52
CA LEU A 30 -9.62 -5.03 9.40
C LEU A 30 -9.51 -5.75 8.06
N VAL A 31 -8.86 -6.91 8.04
CA VAL A 31 -8.66 -7.74 6.86
C VAL A 31 -9.15 -9.16 7.14
N ALA A 32 -9.87 -9.73 6.17
CA ALA A 32 -10.25 -11.14 6.16
C ALA A 32 -9.37 -11.93 5.21
N ILE A 33 -9.09 -13.17 5.59
CA ILE A 33 -8.38 -14.16 4.78
C ILE A 33 -9.42 -14.96 3.99
N GLN A 34 -9.14 -15.19 2.72
CA GLN A 34 -9.95 -15.98 1.80
C GLN A 34 -9.08 -17.04 1.13
N ASP A 35 -9.68 -18.19 0.84
CA ASP A 35 -8.99 -19.25 0.13
C ASP A 35 -8.53 -18.78 -1.25
N ASN A 36 -7.37 -19.28 -1.66
CA ASN A 36 -6.84 -19.05 -2.99
C ASN A 36 -6.88 -20.37 -3.79
N PRO A 37 -7.84 -20.53 -4.72
CA PRO A 37 -7.94 -21.72 -5.56
C PRO A 37 -6.67 -22.01 -6.39
N ARG A 38 -5.85 -20.98 -6.65
CA ARG A 38 -4.62 -21.11 -7.43
C ARG A 38 -3.41 -21.54 -6.59
N ASN A 39 -3.41 -21.25 -5.29
CA ASN A 39 -2.29 -21.57 -4.41
C ASN A 39 -2.68 -21.50 -2.93
N ILE A 40 -2.89 -22.67 -2.33
CA ILE A 40 -3.28 -22.83 -0.91
C ILE A 40 -2.28 -22.16 0.05
N ARG A 41 -0.98 -22.08 -0.30
CA ARG A 41 0.05 -21.46 0.54
C ARG A 41 0.09 -19.93 0.43
N SER A 42 -0.75 -19.34 -0.41
CA SER A 42 -0.78 -17.89 -0.65
C SER A 42 -2.24 -17.42 -0.65
N PRO A 43 -2.88 -17.31 0.53
CA PRO A 43 -4.28 -16.92 0.61
C PRO A 43 -4.50 -15.50 0.08
N LEU A 44 -5.75 -15.23 -0.26
CA LEU A 44 -6.19 -13.92 -0.69
C LEU A 44 -6.64 -13.11 0.52
N TYR A 45 -6.43 -11.80 0.48
CA TYR A 45 -6.82 -10.89 1.54
C TYR A 45 -7.80 -9.84 1.00
N GLU A 46 -8.77 -9.47 1.83
CA GLU A 46 -9.79 -8.46 1.55
C GLU A 46 -10.09 -7.62 2.78
N LEU A 47 -10.40 -6.32 2.58
CA LEU A 47 -10.88 -5.47 3.67
C LEU A 47 -12.26 -5.94 4.14
N THR A 48 -12.41 -6.07 5.46
CA THR A 48 -13.73 -6.21 6.08
C THR A 48 -14.50 -4.88 5.98
N GLN A 49 -15.77 -4.87 6.39
CA GLN A 49 -16.51 -3.61 6.46
C GLN A 49 -15.87 -2.63 7.45
N ALA A 50 -15.38 -3.13 8.60
CA ALA A 50 -14.63 -2.33 9.56
C ALA A 50 -13.30 -1.83 8.96
N GLY A 51 -12.59 -2.68 8.20
CA GLY A 51 -11.39 -2.30 7.47
C GLY A 51 -11.61 -1.20 6.44
N LYS A 52 -12.72 -1.27 5.68
CA LYS A 52 -13.10 -0.23 4.72
C LYS A 52 -13.35 1.11 5.42
N ALA A 53 -14.12 1.11 6.51
CA ALA A 53 -14.38 2.31 7.29
C ALA A 53 -13.10 2.91 7.90
N ALA A 54 -12.21 2.08 8.45
CA ALA A 54 -10.93 2.52 8.98
C ALA A 54 -10.02 3.10 7.89
N TYR A 55 -9.99 2.48 6.71
CA TYR A 55 -9.25 2.97 5.55
C TYR A 55 -9.77 4.34 5.10
N GLU A 56 -11.10 4.52 4.98
CA GLU A 56 -11.71 5.79 4.60
C GLU A 56 -11.39 6.90 5.62
N ALA A 57 -11.47 6.60 6.91
CA ALA A 57 -11.10 7.55 7.97
C ALA A 57 -9.62 7.95 7.89
N ALA A 58 -8.72 6.99 7.67
CA ALA A 58 -7.29 7.25 7.49
C ALA A 58 -7.02 8.09 6.23
N MET A 59 -7.72 7.79 5.13
CA MET A 59 -7.59 8.56 3.88
C MET A 59 -8.10 9.99 4.02
N ALA A 60 -9.19 10.21 4.75
CA ALA A 60 -9.68 11.56 5.02
C ALA A 60 -8.64 12.39 5.81
N LEU A 61 -7.95 11.78 6.77
CA LEU A 61 -6.85 12.42 7.49
C LEU A 61 -5.64 12.68 6.58
N HIS A 62 -5.27 11.70 5.76
CA HIS A 62 -4.18 11.79 4.80
C HIS A 62 -4.37 12.97 3.85
N VAL A 63 -5.56 13.13 3.26
CA VAL A 63 -5.85 14.24 2.33
C VAL A 63 -5.63 15.59 3.00
N ARG A 64 -6.07 15.76 4.25
CA ARG A 64 -5.87 17.02 4.98
C ARG A 64 -4.41 17.37 5.14
N TRP A 65 -3.60 16.40 5.58
CA TRP A 65 -2.18 16.65 5.82
C TRP A 65 -1.38 16.75 4.52
N ALA A 66 -1.69 15.94 3.50
CA ALA A 66 -1.08 16.04 2.19
C ALA A 66 -1.30 17.44 1.59
N ASN A 67 -2.54 17.94 1.60
CA ASN A 67 -2.85 19.29 1.13
C ASN A 67 -2.16 20.38 1.95
N ALA A 68 -2.01 20.16 3.27
CA ALA A 68 -1.32 21.11 4.14
C ALA A 68 0.17 21.19 3.85
N LEU A 69 0.81 20.04 3.59
CA LEU A 69 2.24 19.92 3.29
C LEU A 69 2.60 20.52 1.92
N THR A 70 1.66 20.53 0.98
CA THR A 70 1.89 21.04 -0.38
C THR A 70 1.44 22.50 -0.57
N ARG A 71 0.97 23.19 0.48
CA ARG A 71 0.60 24.61 0.38
C ARG A 71 1.78 25.45 -0.11
N GLY A 72 1.54 26.24 -1.16
CA GLY A 72 2.56 27.10 -1.77
C GLY A 72 3.51 26.38 -2.73
N VAL A 73 3.36 25.07 -2.94
CA VAL A 73 4.10 24.32 -3.95
C VAL A 73 3.28 24.25 -5.23
N ALA A 74 3.89 24.63 -6.36
CA ALA A 74 3.23 24.52 -7.66
C ALA A 74 3.01 23.04 -8.03
N SER A 75 1.88 22.73 -8.68
CA SER A 75 1.58 21.37 -9.12
C SER A 75 2.63 20.82 -10.09
N SER A 76 3.23 21.68 -10.92
CA SER A 76 4.35 21.35 -11.81
C SER A 76 5.59 20.86 -11.05
N ASP A 77 5.88 21.43 -9.89
CA ASP A 77 7.06 21.08 -9.10
C ASP A 77 6.83 19.73 -8.40
N LEU A 78 5.62 19.49 -7.89
CA LEU A 78 5.22 18.18 -7.36
C LEU A 78 5.30 17.10 -8.44
N GLN A 79 4.85 17.41 -9.66
CA GLN A 79 4.93 16.48 -10.79
C GLN A 79 6.39 16.20 -11.18
N THR A 80 7.24 17.22 -11.18
CA THR A 80 8.68 17.07 -11.44
C THR A 80 9.34 16.18 -10.39
N ALA A 81 9.09 16.44 -9.11
CA ALA A 81 9.61 15.63 -8.01
C ALA A 81 9.14 14.16 -8.13
N LEU A 82 7.88 13.94 -8.48
CA LEU A 82 7.34 12.59 -8.69
C LEU A 82 8.05 11.86 -9.83
N ASN A 83 8.35 12.54 -10.93
CA ASN A 83 9.06 11.97 -12.07
C ASN A 83 10.48 11.56 -11.66
N VAL A 84 11.23 12.44 -10.99
CA VAL A 84 12.58 12.13 -10.47
C VAL A 84 12.58 10.90 -9.55
N LEU A 85 11.59 10.80 -8.65
CA LEU A 85 11.45 9.63 -7.77
C LEU A 85 11.14 8.33 -8.52
N ARG A 86 10.34 8.40 -9.60
CA ARG A 86 10.03 7.24 -10.44
C ARG A 86 11.25 6.78 -11.23
N ASP A 87 11.97 7.72 -11.85
CA ASP A 87 13.17 7.44 -12.62
C ASP A 87 14.28 6.88 -11.74
N GLY A 88 14.48 7.45 -10.54
CA GLY A 88 15.43 6.92 -9.56
C GLY A 88 15.12 5.48 -9.11
N ARG A 89 13.85 5.10 -9.01
CA ARG A 89 13.45 3.70 -8.74
C ARG A 89 13.72 2.79 -9.94
N ALA A 90 13.41 3.23 -11.16
CA ALA A 90 13.67 2.46 -12.38
C ALA A 90 15.17 2.19 -12.56
N LEU A 91 16.03 3.19 -12.32
CA LEU A 91 17.48 3.05 -12.40
C LEU A 91 18.05 2.05 -11.39
N ARG A 92 17.48 1.97 -10.17
CA ARG A 92 17.86 0.95 -9.18
C ARG A 92 17.45 -0.46 -9.60
N ALA A 93 16.28 -0.60 -10.22
CA ALA A 93 15.80 -1.89 -10.71
C ALA A 93 16.63 -2.42 -11.91
N CYS A 94 17.15 -1.54 -12.77
CA CYS A 94 18.05 -1.94 -13.88
C CYS A 94 19.47 -2.31 -13.44
N ARG A 95 19.87 -1.98 -12.20
CA ARG A 95 21.22 -2.23 -11.66
C ARG A 95 21.31 -3.42 -10.70
N ALA A 96 20.18 -4.05 -10.39
CA ALA A 96 20.07 -5.25 -9.54
C ALA A 96 19.84 -6.48 -10.41
#